data_AF-A0A194ADI9-F1
#
_entry.id   AF-A0A194ADI9-F1
#
_cell.length_a   1.000
_cell.length_b   1.000
_cell.length_c   1.000
_cell.angle_alpha   90.00
_cell.angle_beta   90.00
_cell.angle_gamma   90.00
#
_symmetry.space_group_name_H-M   'P 1'
#
loop_
_entity.id
_entity.type
_entity.pdbx_description
1 polymer ?
#
loop_
_entity_poly.entity_id
_entity_poly.type
_entity_poly.pdbx_seq_one_letter_code
_entity_poly.pdbx_strand_id
1 'polypeptide(L)'
;MAEEGDLPKNGVIKKLQAMLATGKVYQRDKVLESIDDADGPEPEYRVMETEGQDGNTEIVQYRLEDNPASAYARIGLDAETIRQYIDRLGGE
;
A
#
# COMPACT_ATOMS: atom_id res chain seq x y z
N MET A 1 -4.29 -29.58 -28.37
CA MET A 1 -5.49 -29.13 -27.64
C MET A 1 -4.98 -28.18 -26.57
N ALA A 2 -5.43 -26.94 -26.56
CA ALA A 2 -5.01 -25.98 -25.54
C ALA A 2 -5.66 -26.41 -24.22
N GLU A 3 -4.83 -26.76 -23.22
CA GLU A 3 -5.28 -26.96 -21.85
C GLU A 3 -5.72 -25.58 -21.33
N GLU A 4 -7.04 -25.39 -21.31
CA GLU A 4 -7.70 -24.18 -20.87
C GLU A 4 -7.29 -23.90 -19.43
N GLY A 5 -6.65 -22.73 -19.23
CA GLY A 5 -5.99 -22.35 -18.01
C GLY A 5 -6.97 -22.09 -16.88
N ASP A 6 -7.24 -23.11 -16.07
CA ASP A 6 -7.83 -22.94 -14.74
C ASP A 6 -6.73 -22.45 -13.78
N LEU A 7 -6.38 -21.16 -13.90
CA LEU A 7 -5.77 -20.48 -12.77
C LEU A 7 -6.79 -20.56 -11.63
N PRO A 8 -6.46 -21.19 -10.47
CA PRO A 8 -7.44 -21.34 -9.40
C PRO A 8 -7.90 -19.93 -9.04
N LYS A 9 -9.19 -19.63 -9.24
CA LYS A 9 -9.78 -18.28 -9.09
C LYS A 9 -9.35 -17.64 -7.78
N ASN A 10 -9.26 -18.44 -6.72
CA ASN A 10 -8.78 -18.04 -5.40
C ASN A 10 -7.32 -17.54 -5.38
N GLY A 11 -6.42 -18.16 -6.17
CA GLY A 11 -5.04 -17.70 -6.34
C GLY A 11 -4.94 -16.37 -7.10
N VAL A 12 -5.80 -16.14 -8.09
CA VAL A 12 -5.87 -14.87 -8.82
C VAL A 12 -6.40 -13.76 -7.92
N ILE A 13 -7.49 -14.00 -7.19
CA ILE A 13 -8.07 -13.06 -6.22
C ILE A 13 -7.03 -12.66 -5.17
N LYS A 14 -6.29 -13.60 -4.58
CA LYS A 14 -5.22 -13.30 -3.61
C LYS A 14 -4.13 -12.40 -4.20
N LYS A 15 -3.72 -12.65 -5.46
CA LYS A 15 -2.74 -11.80 -6.14
C LYS A 15 -3.27 -10.39 -6.38
N LEU A 16 -4.52 -10.25 -6.82
CA LEU A 16 -5.16 -8.95 -7.01
C LEU A 16 -5.32 -8.18 -5.70
N GLN A 17 -5.70 -8.86 -4.61
CA GLN A 17 -5.75 -8.28 -3.27
C GLN A 17 -4.36 -7.82 -2.79
N ALA A 18 -3.32 -8.61 -3.05
CA ALA A 18 -1.94 -8.21 -2.75
C ALA A 18 -1.50 -6.98 -3.57
N MET A 19 -1.95 -6.85 -4.83
CA MET A 19 -1.71 -5.63 -5.62
C MET A 19 -2.41 -4.43 -5.00
N LEU A 20 -3.67 -4.56 -4.57
CA LEU A 20 -4.39 -3.47 -3.88
C LEU A 20 -3.69 -3.03 -2.59
N ALA A 21 -3.08 -3.97 -1.87
CA ALA A 21 -2.33 -3.66 -0.65
C ALA A 21 -1.11 -2.76 -0.91
N THR A 22 -0.57 -2.74 -2.14
CA THR A 22 0.52 -1.81 -2.52
C THR A 22 0.03 -0.40 -2.86
N GLY A 23 -1.29 -0.18 -2.78
CA GLY A 23 -1.97 1.04 -3.20
C GLY A 23 -1.66 2.29 -2.39
N LYS A 24 -1.27 2.08 -1.14
CA LYS A 24 -0.88 3.14 -0.22
C LYS A 24 0.56 2.91 0.24
N VAL A 25 1.27 4.00 0.50
CA VAL A 25 2.63 3.96 1.04
C VAL A 25 2.77 5.05 2.09
N TYR A 26 3.53 4.75 3.13
CA TYR A 26 3.95 5.74 4.10
C TYR A 26 5.11 6.54 3.53
N GLN A 27 4.89 7.82 3.26
CA GLN A 27 5.89 8.77 2.78
C GLN A 27 6.38 9.63 3.94
N ARG A 28 7.68 9.90 3.99
CA ARG A 28 8.27 10.80 5.00
C ARG A 28 7.64 12.18 4.84
N ASP A 29 6.94 12.62 5.89
CA ASP A 29 6.21 13.89 5.89
C ASP A 29 7.07 14.97 6.57
N LYS A 30 7.37 14.80 7.87
CA LYS A 30 8.19 15.76 8.64
C LYS A 30 8.95 15.07 9.79
N VAL A 31 9.99 15.74 10.28
CA VAL A 31 10.68 15.38 11.53
C VAL A 31 9.96 16.08 12.67
N LEU A 32 9.74 15.37 13.78
CA LEU A 32 9.09 15.86 14.98
C LEU A 32 10.11 16.03 16.11
N GLU A 33 9.84 16.97 17.01
CA GLU A 33 10.58 17.09 18.27
C GLU A 33 10.14 16.03 19.30
N SER A 34 8.91 15.51 19.19
CA SER A 34 8.34 14.49 20.07
C SER A 34 7.17 13.76 19.40
N ILE A 35 6.87 12.53 19.82
CA ILE A 35 5.76 11.72 19.27
C ILE A 35 4.39 12.40 19.46
N ASP A 36 4.24 13.24 20.49
CA ASP A 36 3.01 13.99 20.78
C ASP A 36 2.70 15.08 19.73
N ASP A 37 3.71 15.50 18.94
CA ASP A 37 3.54 16.50 17.86
C ASP A 37 2.99 15.89 16.54
N ALA A 38 2.58 14.62 16.59
CA ALA A 38 1.99 13.96 15.43
C ALA A 38 0.71 14.69 14.97
N ASP A 39 0.60 14.88 13.65
CA ASP A 39 -0.51 15.58 13.00
C ASP A 39 -1.84 14.80 13.11
N GLY A 40 -1.76 13.49 13.31
CA GLY A 40 -2.93 12.64 13.46
C GLY A 40 -2.61 11.21 13.88
N PRO A 41 -3.65 10.37 14.03
CA PRO A 41 -3.52 8.98 14.43
C PRO A 41 -3.17 8.05 13.25
N GLU A 42 -2.74 6.84 13.60
CA GLU A 42 -2.70 5.72 12.65
C GLU A 42 -4.13 5.35 12.20
N PRO A 43 -4.33 4.96 10.92
CA PRO A 43 -3.31 4.67 9.90
C PRO A 43 -2.96 5.87 9.00
N GLU A 44 -3.54 7.05 9.22
CA GLU A 44 -3.30 8.21 8.34
C GLU A 44 -1.90 8.76 8.52
N TYR A 45 -1.42 8.78 9.76
CA TYR A 45 -0.06 9.18 10.12
C TYR A 45 0.58 8.12 11.02
N ARG A 46 1.86 7.86 10.78
CA ARG A 46 2.66 6.91 11.56
C ARG A 46 3.96 7.57 11.97
N VAL A 47 4.25 7.54 13.27
CA VAL A 47 5.51 8.08 13.80
C VAL A 47 6.49 6.93 14.03
N MET A 48 7.74 7.11 13.62
CA MET A 48 8.82 6.14 13.85
C MET A 48 10.10 6.87 14.25
N GLU A 49 10.83 6.29 15.20
CA GLU A 49 12.19 6.69 15.51
C GLU A 49 13.14 6.09 14.46
N THR A 50 13.95 6.91 13.82
CA THR A 50 14.91 6.50 12.80
C THR A 50 16.30 7.04 13.12
N GLU A 51 17.33 6.35 12.66
CA GLU A 51 18.70 6.85 12.77
C GLU A 51 18.93 7.89 11.67
N GLY A 52 19.12 9.13 12.08
CA GLY A 52 19.43 10.25 11.21
C GLY A 52 20.83 10.17 10.61
N GLN A 53 21.08 11.02 9.61
CA GLN A 53 22.30 10.96 8.81
C GLN A 53 23.60 11.22 9.61
N ASP A 54 23.48 11.93 10.74
CA ASP A 54 24.56 12.23 11.67
C ASP A 54 24.66 11.23 12.84
N GLY A 55 23.90 10.13 12.81
CA GLY A 55 23.87 9.12 13.88
C GLY A 55 23.02 9.48 15.11
N ASN A 56 22.19 10.53 15.01
CA ASN A 56 21.23 10.91 16.05
C ASN A 56 19.87 10.24 15.78
N THR A 57 19.13 9.88 16.82
CA THR A 57 17.75 9.40 16.67
C THR A 57 16.82 10.57 16.32
N GLU A 58 16.18 10.50 15.16
CA GLU A 58 15.14 11.44 14.72
C GLU A 58 13.77 10.80 14.87
N ILE A 59 12.80 11.54 15.41
CA ILE A 59 11.40 11.13 15.41
C ILE A 59 10.80 11.61 14.09
N VAL A 60 10.35 10.69 13.24
CA VAL A 60 9.86 11.04 11.91
C VAL A 60 8.40 10.64 11.76
N GLN A 61 7.59 11.60 11.36
CA GLN A 61 6.22 11.36 10.92
C GLN A 61 6.23 10.91 9.46
N TYR A 62 5.49 9.85 9.20
CA TYR A 62 5.16 9.37 7.87
C TYR A 62 3.67 9.52 7.64
N ARG A 63 3.28 10.01 6.47
CA ARG A 63 1.89 10.15 6.06
C ARG A 63 1.53 9.03 5.08
N LEU A 64 0.34 8.46 5.23
CA LEU A 64 -0.19 7.49 4.30
C LEU A 64 -0.70 8.20 3.04
N GLU A 65 -0.03 7.96 1.92
CA GLU A 65 -0.37 8.56 0.63
C GLU A 65 -0.69 7.49 -0.42
N ASP A 66 -1.37 7.88 -1.50
CA ASP A 66 -1.52 7.04 -2.68
C ASP A 66 -0.16 6.76 -3.30
N ASN A 67 0.13 5.49 -3.54
CA ASN A 67 1.39 5.07 -4.11
C ASN A 67 1.30 5.09 -5.65
N PRO A 68 1.89 6.07 -6.36
CA PRO A 68 1.88 6.06 -7.82
C PRO A 68 2.69 4.88 -8.40
N ALA A 69 3.55 4.24 -7.60
CA ALA A 69 4.33 3.06 -7.98
C ALA A 69 3.64 1.73 -7.58
N SER A 70 2.36 1.77 -7.22
CA SER A 70 1.55 0.58 -6.91
C SER A 70 1.61 -0.47 -8.01
N ALA A 71 1.51 -1.75 -7.66
CA ALA A 71 1.56 -2.84 -8.61
C ALA A 71 0.52 -2.72 -9.74
N TYR A 72 -0.68 -2.22 -9.42
CA TYR A 72 -1.73 -1.95 -10.40
C TYR A 72 -1.45 -0.69 -11.25
N ALA A 73 -0.90 0.36 -10.66
CA ALA A 73 -0.52 1.57 -11.39
C ALA A 73 0.59 1.29 -12.42
N ARG A 74 1.54 0.40 -12.10
CA ARG A 74 2.60 -0.04 -13.03
C ARG A 74 2.08 -0.72 -14.29
N ILE A 75 0.91 -1.34 -14.22
CA ILE A 75 0.26 -2.01 -15.36
C ILE A 75 -0.84 -1.12 -15.99
N GLY A 76 -0.90 0.16 -15.61
CA GLY A 76 -1.86 1.12 -16.16
C GLY A 76 -3.31 0.89 -15.70
N LEU A 77 -3.50 0.16 -14.60
CA LEU A 77 -4.80 -0.06 -13.98
C LEU A 77 -4.95 0.81 -12.74
N ASP A 78 -6.19 1.08 -12.37
CA ASP A 78 -6.55 1.72 -11.12
C ASP A 78 -7.08 0.69 -10.09
N ALA A 79 -7.19 1.13 -8.84
CA ALA A 79 -7.65 0.27 -7.74
C ALA A 79 -9.12 -0.18 -7.90
N GLU A 80 -9.98 0.63 -8.52
CA GLU A 80 -11.38 0.27 -8.75
C GLU A 80 -11.48 -0.86 -9.77
N THR A 81 -10.73 -0.79 -10.87
CA THR A 81 -10.65 -1.85 -11.87
C THR A 81 -10.21 -3.17 -11.24
N ILE A 82 -9.19 -3.17 -10.38
CA ILE A 82 -8.74 -4.39 -9.67
C ILE A 82 -9.85 -4.94 -8.74
N ARG A 83 -10.58 -4.06 -8.03
CA ARG A 83 -11.71 -4.45 -7.17
C ARG A 83 -12.85 -5.09 -7.97
N GLN A 84 -13.19 -4.54 -9.14
CA GLN A 84 -14.18 -5.12 -10.04
C GLN A 84 -13.78 -6.51 -10.53
N TYR A 85 -12.48 -6.73 -10.83
CA TYR A 85 -11.99 -8.06 -11.18
C TYR A 85 -12.10 -9.06 -10.03
N ILE A 86 -11.79 -8.63 -8.80
CA ILE A 86 -11.95 -9.48 -7.61
C ILE A 86 -13.42 -9.84 -7.41
N ASP A 87 -14.32 -8.85 -7.50
CA ASP A 87 -15.77 -9.03 -7.36
C ASP A 87 -16.31 -10.00 -8.40
N ARG A 88 -15.96 -9.82 -9.68
CA ARG A 88 -16.35 -10.73 -10.77
C ARG A 88 -15.82 -12.15 -10.61
N LEU A 89 -14.64 -12.32 -10.00
CA LEU A 89 -14.03 -13.63 -9.78
C LEU A 89 -14.54 -14.32 -8.50
N GLY A 90 -14.98 -13.54 -7.51
CA GLY A 90 -15.45 -14.00 -6.20
C GLY A 90 -16.97 -14.04 -6.04
N GLY A 91 -17.72 -13.38 -6.92
CA GLY A 91 -19.17 -13.48 -7.04
C GLY A 91 -19.54 -14.73 -7.83
N GLU A 92 -20.04 -15.73 -7.13
CA GLU A 92 -20.80 -16.86 -7.68
C GLU A 92 -22.30 -16.53 -7.72
#